data_AF-A0A2V7TD55-F1
#
_entry.id   AF-A0A2V7TD55-F1
#
_cell.length_a   1.000
_cell.length_b   1.000
_cell.length_c   1.000
_cell.angle_alpha   90.00
_cell.angle_beta   90.00
_cell.angle_gamma   90.00
#
_symmetry.space_group_name_H-M   'P 1'
#
loop_
_entity.id
_entity.type
_entity.pdbx_description
1 polymer ?
#
loop_
_entity_poly.entity_id
_entity_poly.type
_entity_poly.pdbx_seq_one_letter_code
_entity_poly.pdbx_strand_id
1 'polypeptide(L)' 'MITDLARRPEDYRTMGLPQNDASLHLVQPDGYSHAADLRTTGRGFLRNRLVQLYLWGLGFDTRRHTGTSDHLHVELPVR' A
#
# COMPACT_ATOMS: atom_id res chain seq x y z
N MET A 1 -11.87 1.95 -2.89
CA MET A 1 -11.19 3.24 -3.09
C MET A 1 -9.71 3.04 -2.82
N ILE A 2 -8.90 3.35 -3.83
CA ILE A 2 -7.45 3.49 -3.74
C ILE A 2 -7.18 4.84 -3.08
N THR A 3 -6.28 4.87 -2.10
CA THR A 3 -5.90 6.08 -1.37
C THR A 3 -4.48 6.52 -1.66
N ASP A 4 -3.63 5.62 -2.14
CA ASP A 4 -2.25 5.93 -2.49
C ASP A 4 -1.75 4.97 -3.58
N LEU A 5 -0.80 5.44 -4.38
CA LEU A 5 -0.12 4.71 -5.45
C LEU A 5 1.38 5.01 -5.36
N ALA A 6 1.85 5.99 -6.12
CA ALA A 6 3.25 6.40 -6.14
C ALA A 6 3.50 7.53 -5.12
N ARG A 7 4.59 7.40 -4.36
CA ARG A 7 5.11 8.44 -3.48
C ARG A 7 6.43 8.97 -3.99
N ARG A 8 6.75 10.18 -3.56
CA ARG A 8 8.08 10.78 -3.61
C ARG A 8 8.71 10.75 -2.22
N PRO A 9 10.04 10.82 -2.12
CA PRO A 9 10.74 10.98 -0.84
C PRO A 9 10.16 12.06 0.08
N GLU A 10 9.75 13.20 -0.49
CA GLU A 10 9.22 14.35 0.25
C GLU A 10 7.85 14.07 0.89
N ASP A 11 7.08 13.13 0.35
CA ASP A 11 5.77 12.76 0.89
C ASP A 11 5.92 12.13 2.29
N TYR A 12 6.97 11.32 2.51
CA TYR A 12 7.26 10.73 3.81
C TYR A 12 7.53 11.81 4.86
N ARG A 13 8.30 12.85 4.50
CA ARG A 13 8.53 14.00 5.39
C ARG A 13 7.24 14.72 5.73
N THR A 14 6.36 14.93 4.75
CA THR A 14 5.05 15.57 4.97
C THR A 14 4.15 14.74 5.88
N MET A 15 4.29 13.41 5.83
CA MET A 15 3.63 12.47 6.74
C MET A 15 4.29 12.36 8.12
N GLY A 16 5.42 13.03 8.36
CA GLY A 16 6.19 12.91 9.59
C GLY A 16 6.89 11.55 9.76
N LEU A 17 7.10 10.83 8.66
CA LEU A 17 7.78 9.53 8.62
C LEU A 17 9.23 9.68 8.15
N PRO A 18 10.15 8.81 8.61
CA PRO A 18 11.45 8.68 7.98
C PRO A 18 11.27 8.23 6.52
N GLN A 19 12.10 8.76 5.64
CA GLN A 19 12.19 8.26 4.28
C GLN A 19 12.64 6.79 4.31
N ASN A 20 11.95 5.95 3.53
CA ASN A 20 12.31 4.55 3.34
C ASN A 20 12.58 4.31 1.87
N ASP A 21 13.86 4.28 1.49
CA ASP A 21 14.30 4.08 0.10
C ASP A 21 13.95 2.70 -0.46
N ALA A 22 13.66 1.72 0.41
CA ALA A 22 13.19 0.40 0.01
C ALA A 22 11.65 0.33 -0.18
N SER A 23 10.93 1.44 -0.05
CA SER A 23 9.48 1.43 -0.18
C SER A 23 9.05 1.26 -1.64
N LEU A 24 8.18 0.28 -1.88
CA LEU A 24 7.61 0.02 -3.21
C LEU A 24 6.61 1.10 -3.69
N HIS A 25 6.24 2.05 -2.85
CA HIS A 25 5.53 3.26 -3.30
C HIS A 25 6.44 4.19 -4.10
N LEU A 26 7.76 4.13 -3.90
CA LEU A 26 8.70 4.89 -4.73
C LEU A 26 8.79 4.25 -6.12
N VAL A 27 8.96 5.08 -7.15
CA VAL A 27 9.21 4.61 -8.51
C VAL A 27 10.52 3.84 -8.54
N GLN A 28 10.45 2.59 -8.98
CA GLN A 28 11.60 1.69 -9.12
C GLN A 28 12.31 1.92 -10.47
N PRO A 29 13.50 1.31 -10.69
CA PRO A 29 14.25 1.49 -11.95
C PRO A 29 13.50 1.10 -13.23
N ASP A 30 12.47 0.27 -13.13
CA ASP A 30 11.59 -0.11 -14.25
C ASP A 30 10.55 0.98 -14.60
N GLY A 31 10.52 2.08 -13.85
CA GLY A 31 9.64 3.22 -14.09
C GLY A 31 8.29 3.13 -13.37
N TYR A 32 8.05 2.11 -12.54
CA TYR A 32 6.77 1.90 -11.87
C TYR A 32 6.91 1.88 -10.33
N SER A 33 5.86 2.34 -9.64
CA SER A 33 5.66 2.02 -8.23
C SER A 33 4.97 0.67 -8.13
N HIS A 34 5.43 -0.18 -7.22
CA HIS A 34 4.92 -1.53 -7.01
C HIS A 34 4.11 -1.65 -5.72
N ALA A 35 3.51 -0.56 -5.26
CA ALA A 35 2.60 -0.58 -4.14
C ALA A 35 1.38 0.31 -4.35
N ALA A 36 0.28 -0.07 -3.70
CA ALA A 36 -0.96 0.69 -3.66
C ALA A 36 -1.62 0.54 -2.28
N ASP A 37 -2.20 1.63 -1.77
CA ASP A 37 -2.96 1.59 -0.52
C ASP A 37 -4.46 1.60 -0.82
N LEU A 38 -5.20 0.69 -0.19
CA LEU A 38 -6.65 0.61 -0.25
C LEU A 38 -7.26 0.98 1.10
N ARG A 39 -8.15 1.97 1.13
CA ARG A 39 -8.85 2.34 2.38
C ARG A 39 -9.59 1.16 2.99
N THR A 40 -9.43 0.93 4.29
CA THR A 40 -10.18 -0.08 5.08
C THR A 40 -11.13 0.57 6.08
N THR A 41 -10.92 1.83 6.45
CA THR A 41 -11.84 2.61 7.31
C THR A 41 -13.25 2.65 6.74
N GLY A 42 -14.26 2.53 7.62
CA GLY A 42 -15.67 2.51 7.24
C GLY A 42 -16.13 1.21 6.59
N ARG A 43 -15.27 0.18 6.51
CA ARG A 43 -15.64 -1.17 6.07
C ARG A 43 -15.57 -2.13 7.24
N GLY A 44 -16.54 -3.04 7.31
CA GLY A 44 -16.56 -4.10 8.32
C GLY A 44 -15.36 -5.06 8.18
N PHE A 45 -14.98 -5.69 9.28
CA PHE A 45 -13.85 -6.62 9.35
C PHE A 45 -13.91 -7.71 8.27
N LEU A 46 -15.06 -8.37 8.11
CA LEU A 46 -15.25 -9.44 7.13
C LEU A 46 -14.99 -8.96 5.70
N ARG A 47 -15.49 -7.77 5.34
CA ARG A 47 -15.26 -7.18 4.02
C ARG A 47 -13.78 -6.92 3.78
N ASN A 48 -13.08 -6.35 4.75
CA ASN A 48 -11.64 -6.10 4.63
C ASN A 48 -10.85 -7.41 4.50
N ARG A 49 -11.23 -8.45 5.25
CA ARG A 49 -10.58 -9.76 5.16
C ARG A 49 -10.81 -10.44 3.82
N LEU A 50 -12.02 -10.39 3.28
CA LEU A 50 -12.33 -10.94 1.96
C LEU A 50 -11.56 -10.23 0.84
N VAL A 51 -11.44 -8.91 0.89
CA VAL A 51 -10.62 -8.15 -0.07
C VAL A 51 -9.15 -8.55 0.02
N GLN A 52 -8.63 -8.70 1.25
CA GLN A 52 -7.25 -9.15 1.46
C GLN A 52 -7.02 -10.55 0.87
N LEU A 53 -7.91 -11.51 1.16
CA LEU A 53 -7.83 -12.88 0.65
C LEU A 53 -7.94 -12.93 -0.89
N TYR A 54 -8.81 -12.11 -1.47
CA TYR A 54 -8.95 -12.00 -2.92
C TYR A 54 -7.65 -11.57 -3.59
N LEU A 55 -7.03 -10.49 -3.09
CA LEU A 55 -5.77 -9.97 -3.65
C LEU A 55 -4.61 -10.95 -3.44
N TRP A 56 -4.57 -11.61 -2.28
CA TRP A 56 -3.61 -12.67 -2.02
C TRP A 56 -3.76 -13.83 -3.01
N GLY A 57 -5.00 -14.24 -3.33
CA GLY A 57 -5.29 -15.26 -4.33
C GLY A 57 -4.87 -14.87 -5.76
N LEU A 58 -4.75 -13.57 -6.06
CA LEU A 58 -4.21 -13.07 -7.33
C LEU A 58 -2.68 -12.98 -7.35
N GLY A 59 -2.01 -13.30 -6.24
CA GLY A 59 -0.55 -13.27 -6.13
C GLY A 59 0.05 -11.95 -5.63
N PHE A 60 -0.77 -11.05 -5.10
CA PHE A 60 -0.28 -9.83 -4.44
C PHE A 60 0.07 -10.10 -2.97
N ASP A 61 1.12 -9.47 -2.47
CA ASP A 61 1.31 -9.40 -1.01
C ASP A 61 0.45 -8.26 -0.43
N THR A 62 -0.06 -8.45 0.77
CA THR A 62 -0.95 -7.49 1.41
C THR A 62 -0.71 -7.37 2.91
N ARG A 63 -0.56 -6.13 3.38
CA ARG A 63 -0.35 -5.82 4.79
C ARG A 63 -1.29 -4.71 5.25
N ARG A 64 -2.06 -4.95 6.31
CA ARG A 64 -2.89 -3.88 6.89
C ARG A 64 -2.03 -2.99 7.77
N HIS A 65 -2.11 -1.68 7.57
CA HIS A 65 -1.52 -0.67 8.43
C HIS A 65 -2.60 0.13 9.15
N THR A 66 -2.28 0.59 10.35
CA THR A 66 -3.14 1.46 11.16
C THR A 66 -2.39 2.70 11.69
N GLY A 67 -1.17 2.96 11.18
CA GLY A 67 -0.27 4.00 11.69
C GLY A 67 -0.67 5.40 11.23
N THR A 68 -0.39 5.75 9.97
CA THR A 68 -0.80 7.03 9.38
C THR A 68 -2.29 7.08 9.05
N SER A 69 -2.84 5.94 8.67
CA SER A 69 -4.28 5.71 8.49
C SER A 69 -4.56 4.22 8.49
N ASP A 70 -5.84 3.83 8.63
CA ASP A 70 -6.26 2.43 8.43
C ASP A 70 -6.46 2.15 6.93
N HIS A 71 -5.51 1.40 6.38
CA HIS A 71 -5.51 0.95 4.99
C HIS A 71 -4.89 -0.43 4.84
N LEU A 72 -5.17 -1.05 3.70
CA LEU A 72 -4.51 -2.26 3.24
C LEU A 72 -3.45 -1.85 2.22
N HIS A 73 -2.18 -2.00 2.58
CA HIS A 73 -1.05 -1.90 1.67
C HIS A 73 -1.02 -3.15 0.79
N VAL A 74 -0.88 -2.96 -0.52
CA VAL A 74 -0.87 -4.02 -1.53
C VAL A 74 0.41 -3.88 -2.33
N GLU A 75 1.22 -4.93 -2.37
CA GLU A 75 2.48 -4.97 -3.12
C GLU A 75 2.30 -5.78 -4.40
N LEU A 76 2.77 -5.20 -5.50
CA LEU A 76 2.80 -5.83 -6.81
C LEU A 76 4.11 -6.60 -6.99
N PRO A 77 4.08 -7.81 -7.57
CA PRO A 77 5.30 -8.55 -7.85
C PRO A 77 6.24 -7.78 -8.78
N VAL A 78 7.40 -7.37 -8.26
CA VAL A 78 8.55 -6.95 -9.04
C VAL A 78 9.15 -8.18 -9.72
N ARG A 79 9.24 -8.17 -11.05
CA ARG A 79 9.85 -9.23 -11.86
C ARG A 79 11.24 -8.83 -12.32
#